data_AF-A0A8D9CV42-F1
#
_entry.id   AF-A0A8D9CV42-F1
#
_cell.length_a   1.000
_cell.length_b   1.000
_cell.length_c   1.000
_cell.angle_alpha   90.00
_cell.angle_beta   90.00
_cell.angle_gamma   90.00
#
_symmetry.space_group_name_H-M   'P 1'
#
loop_
_entity.id
_entity.type
_entity.pdbx_description
1 polymer ?
#
loop_
_entity_poly.entity_id
_entity_poly.type
_entity_poly.pdbx_seq_one_letter_code
_entity_poly.pdbx_strand_id
1 'polypeptide(L)'
;DIEISQSLDPELRQAIKDSRIAVVIFSINYTSSSWCLNELLEIVKCKEEHGQVVIPVFYGLDPSHVRKQTGDFGKIFEKICQRKTK
;
A
#
# COMPACT_ATOMS: atom_id res chain seq x y z
N ASP A 1 15.40 -15.05 3.30
CA ASP A 1 15.81 -13.64 3.45
C ASP A 1 14.68 -12.73 3.03
N ILE A 2 14.41 -11.67 3.79
CA ILE A 2 13.40 -10.66 3.40
C ILE A 2 14.16 -9.63 2.55
N GLU A 3 13.98 -9.69 1.24
CA GLU A 3 14.53 -8.67 0.35
C GLU A 3 13.80 -7.35 0.58
N ILE A 4 14.55 -6.36 1.04
CA ILE A 4 14.07 -4.99 1.21
C ILE A 4 14.65 -4.15 0.05
N SER A 5 14.05 -4.21 -1.13
CA SER A 5 14.41 -3.36 -2.28
C SER A 5 13.88 -1.93 -2.13
N GLN A 6 14.71 -0.93 -2.44
CA GLN A 6 14.33 0.49 -2.31
C GLN A 6 13.42 0.98 -3.46
N SER A 7 13.22 0.15 -4.48
CA SER A 7 12.29 0.31 -5.60
C SER A 7 11.36 -0.91 -5.66
N LEU A 8 10.13 -0.75 -6.16
CA LEU A 8 9.29 -1.90 -6.52
C LEU A 8 10.11 -2.83 -7.42
N ASP A 9 10.47 -3.99 -6.91
CA ASP A 9 11.21 -4.96 -7.68
C ASP A 9 10.41 -5.31 -8.95
N PRO A 10 11.01 -5.31 -10.15
CA PRO A 10 10.34 -5.73 -11.37
C PRO A 10 9.64 -7.08 -11.25
N GLU A 11 10.23 -8.04 -10.52
CA GLU A 11 9.65 -9.36 -10.27
C GLU A 11 8.40 -9.26 -9.39
N LEU A 12 8.46 -8.48 -8.32
CA LEU A 12 7.31 -8.24 -7.44
C LEU A 12 6.18 -7.53 -8.20
N ARG A 13 6.52 -6.54 -9.02
CA ARG A 13 5.54 -5.83 -9.84
C ARG A 13 4.85 -6.78 -10.83
N GLN A 14 5.61 -7.69 -11.44
CA GLN A 14 5.05 -8.69 -12.33
C GLN A 14 4.16 -9.68 -11.56
N ALA A 15 4.57 -10.12 -10.38
CA ALA A 15 3.76 -10.99 -9.52
C ALA A 15 2.42 -10.33 -9.11
N ILE A 16 2.40 -9.02 -8.85
CA ILE A 16 1.15 -8.28 -8.58
C ILE A 16 0.21 -8.33 -9.79
N LYS A 17 0.74 -8.11 -11.00
CA LYS A 17 -0.04 -8.12 -12.25
C LYS A 17 -0.60 -9.49 -12.60
N ASP A 18 0.19 -10.55 -12.39
CA ASP A 18 -0.21 -11.92 -12.71
C ASP A 18 -1.16 -12.52 -11.66
N SER A 19 -1.28 -11.88 -10.49
CA SER A 19 -2.13 -12.33 -9.41
C SER A 19 -3.60 -12.02 -9.67
N ARG A 20 -4.49 -13.00 -9.45
CA ARG A 20 -5.96 -12.82 -9.56
C ARG A 20 -6.57 -12.11 -8.35
N ILE A 21 -5.92 -12.23 -7.19
CA ILE A 21 -6.41 -11.70 -5.91
C ILE A 21 -5.25 -11.01 -5.20
N ALA A 22 -5.48 -9.82 -4.67
CA ALA A 22 -4.57 -9.11 -3.77
C ALA A 22 -5.23 -8.92 -2.39
N VAL A 23 -4.54 -9.36 -1.33
CA VAL A 23 -4.96 -9.11 0.05
C VAL A 23 -4.09 -7.99 0.62
N VAL A 24 -4.72 -6.86 0.97
CA VAL A 24 -4.01 -5.67 1.45
C VAL A 24 -4.25 -5.51 2.95
N ILE A 25 -3.20 -5.65 3.75
CA ILE A 25 -3.29 -5.54 5.22
C ILE A 25 -2.90 -4.13 5.65
N PHE A 26 -3.88 -3.28 5.90
CA PHE A 26 -3.68 -1.95 6.46
C PHE A 26 -3.41 -2.04 7.95
N SER A 27 -2.25 -1.57 8.37
CA SER A 27 -1.89 -1.34 9.78
C SER A 27 -1.53 0.14 9.99
N ILE A 28 -1.38 0.55 11.24
CA ILE A 28 -1.02 1.95 11.58
C ILE A 28 0.31 2.37 10.94
N ASN A 29 1.22 1.40 10.74
CA ASN A 29 2.54 1.60 10.15
C ASN A 29 2.56 1.34 8.63
N TYR A 30 1.44 1.00 8.00
CA TYR A 30 1.41 0.75 6.55
C TYR A 30 1.95 1.95 5.75
N THR A 31 1.64 3.16 6.21
CA THR A 31 2.06 4.42 5.59
C THR A 31 3.48 4.84 5.94
N SER A 32 4.16 4.15 6.86
CA SER A 32 5.54 4.46 7.23
C SER A 32 6.55 4.04 6.17
N SER A 33 6.15 3.15 5.26
CA SER A 33 6.95 2.70 4.12
C SER A 33 6.35 3.21 2.83
N SER A 34 7.11 4.03 2.10
CA SER A 34 6.69 4.44 0.76
C SER A 34 6.57 3.29 -0.22
N TRP A 35 7.24 2.17 0.07
CA TRP A 35 7.13 0.98 -0.75
C TRP A 35 5.73 0.38 -0.62
N CYS A 36 5.18 0.22 0.58
CA CYS A 36 3.81 -0.26 0.76
C CYS A 36 2.79 0.60 -0.01
N LEU A 37 3.02 1.92 -0.10
CA LEU A 37 2.19 2.82 -0.90
C LEU A 37 2.37 2.63 -2.41
N ASN A 38 3.58 2.33 -2.88
CA ASN A 38 3.84 2.02 -4.28
C ASN A 38 3.23 0.66 -4.69
N GLU A 39 3.30 -0.36 -3.83
CA GLU A 39 2.61 -1.64 -4.02
C GLU A 39 1.11 -1.43 -4.12
N LEU A 40 0.54 -0.66 -3.18
CA LEU A 40 -0.88 -0.31 -3.20
C LEU A 40 -1.30 0.36 -4.50
N LEU A 41 -0.47 1.27 -5.03
CA LEU A 41 -0.72 1.93 -6.30
C LEU A 41 -0.77 0.93 -7.46
N GLU A 42 0.16 -0.02 -7.53
CA GLU A 42 0.15 -1.03 -8.59
C GLU A 42 -1.05 -1.99 -8.45
N ILE A 43 -1.41 -2.39 -7.23
CA ILE A 43 -2.61 -3.21 -6.97
C ILE A 43 -3.88 -2.49 -7.42
N VAL A 44 -4.01 -1.19 -7.13
CA VAL A 44 -5.16 -0.40 -7.57
C VAL A 44 -5.23 -0.32 -9.09
N LYS A 45 -4.10 -0.12 -9.77
CA LYS A 45 -4.06 -0.15 -11.25
C LYS A 45 -4.49 -1.52 -11.79
N CYS A 46 -4.00 -2.61 -11.20
CA CYS A 46 -4.35 -3.96 -11.64
C CYS A 46 -5.84 -4.29 -11.40
N LYS A 47 -6.42 -3.78 -10.31
CA LYS A 47 -7.87 -3.85 -10.08
C LYS A 47 -8.66 -3.16 -11.20
N GLU A 48 -8.24 -1.97 -11.61
CA GLU A 48 -8.92 -1.15 -12.62
C GLU A 48 -8.73 -1.70 -14.04
N GLU A 49 -7.50 -2.08 -14.40
CA GLU A 49 -7.13 -2.50 -15.75
C GLU A 49 -7.39 -3.99 -16.02
N HIS A 50 -7.20 -4.84 -15.02
CA HIS A 50 -7.21 -6.31 -15.18
C HIS A 50 -8.34 -7.00 -14.39
N GLY A 51 -9.16 -6.24 -13.65
CA GLY A 51 -10.27 -6.79 -12.87
C GLY A 51 -9.82 -7.63 -11.67
N GLN A 52 -8.60 -7.43 -11.18
CA GLN A 52 -8.06 -8.13 -10.02
C GLN A 52 -8.96 -7.91 -8.78
N VAL A 53 -9.23 -8.97 -8.02
CA VAL A 53 -10.02 -8.87 -6.78
C VAL A 53 -9.12 -8.34 -5.66
N VAL A 54 -9.53 -7.26 -5.00
CA VAL A 54 -8.78 -6.68 -3.88
C VAL A 54 -9.56 -6.84 -2.58
N ILE A 55 -8.95 -7.48 -1.59
CA ILE A 55 -9.52 -7.72 -0.26
C ILE A 55 -8.73 -6.89 0.77
N PRO A 56 -9.31 -5.80 1.30
CA PRO A 56 -8.67 -5.03 2.35
C PRO A 56 -8.90 -5.66 3.73
N VAL A 57 -7.84 -5.73 4.54
CA VAL A 57 -7.86 -6.15 5.95
C VAL A 57 -7.37 -4.98 6.79
N PHE A 58 -8.14 -4.61 7.83
CA PHE A 58 -7.80 -3.48 8.71
C PHE A 58 -7.33 -4.01 10.06
N TYR A 59 -6.03 -3.92 10.31
CA TYR A 59 -5.39 -4.44 11.52
C TYR A 59 -5.12 -3.30 12.52
N GLY A 60 -5.89 -3.29 13.61
CA GLY A 60 -5.68 -2.37 14.73
C GLY A 60 -6.01 -0.90 14.42
N LEU A 61 -6.84 -0.63 13.42
CA LEU A 61 -7.27 0.72 13.06
C LEU A 61 -8.69 0.74 12.51
N ASP A 62 -9.35 1.89 12.60
CA ASP A 62 -10.65 2.12 12.00
C ASP A 62 -10.51 2.28 10.46
N PRO A 63 -11.29 1.57 9.63
CA PRO A 63 -11.23 1.69 8.17
C PRO A 63 -11.39 3.12 7.65
N SER A 64 -12.14 3.97 8.37
CA SER A 64 -12.31 5.39 8.02
C SER A 64 -11.01 6.18 8.09
N HIS A 65 -10.07 5.80 8.96
CA HIS A 65 -8.74 6.42 9.04
C HIS A 65 -7.92 6.16 7.77
N VAL A 66 -8.04 4.98 7.16
CA VAL A 66 -7.41 4.68 5.87
C VAL A 66 -8.10 5.45 4.76
N ARG A 67 -9.44 5.40 4.70
CA ARG A 67 -10.22 6.02 3.62
C ARG A 67 -10.11 7.54 3.57
N LYS A 68 -10.11 8.20 4.73
CA LYS A 68 -10.08 9.67 4.86
C LYS A 68 -8.68 10.20 5.18
N GLN A 69 -7.68 9.32 5.33
CA GLN A 69 -6.33 9.66 5.77
C GLN A 69 -6.35 10.50 7.06
N THR A 70 -7.12 10.06 8.06
CA THR A 70 -7.27 10.72 9.37
C THR A 70 -6.69 9.87 10.50
N GLY A 71 -6.77 10.37 11.74
CA GLY A 71 -6.22 9.69 12.91
C GLY A 71 -4.70 9.54 12.81
N ASP A 72 -4.14 8.56 13.50
CA ASP A 72 -2.69 8.36 13.50
C ASP A 72 -2.15 7.84 12.16
N PHE A 73 -2.96 7.10 11.41
CA PHE A 73 -2.65 6.69 10.03
C PHE A 73 -2.39 7.91 9.14
N GLY A 74 -3.28 8.92 9.21
CA GLY A 74 -3.15 10.18 8.49
C GLY A 74 -1.92 11.00 8.90
N LYS A 75 -1.66 11.13 10.20
CA LYS A 75 -0.47 11.85 10.71
C LYS A 75 0.84 11.23 10.20
N ILE A 76 0.94 9.90 10.19
CA ILE A 76 2.12 9.19 9.68
C ILE A 76 2.22 9.39 8.16
N PHE A 77 1.11 9.26 7.44
CA PHE A 77 1.06 9.47 6.00
C PHE A 77 1.56 10.86 5.61
N GLU A 78 1.04 11.92 6.24
CA GLU A 78 1.43 13.30 5.99
C GLU A 78 2.93 13.52 6.26
N LYS A 79 3.43 13.03 7.39
CA LYS A 79 4.86 13.14 7.75
C LYS A 79 5.78 12.49 6.70
N ILE A 80 5.37 11.35 6.14
CA ILE A 80 6.17 10.64 5.13
C ILE A 80 6.12 11.37 3.79
N CYS A 81 4.97 11.91 3.38
CA CYS A 81 4.86 12.72 2.17
C CYS A 81 5.75 13.98 2.24
N GLN A 82 5.76 14.69 3.37
CA GLN A 82 6.57 15.91 3.56
C GLN A 82 8.08 15.66 3.52
N ARG A 83 8.55 14.48 3.99
CA ARG A 83 9.98 14.11 3.94
C ARG A 83 10.50 13.86 2.53
N LYS A 84 9.62 13.53 1.59
CA LYS A 84 9.99 13.23 0.20
C LYS A 84 9.88 14.44 -0.74
N THR A 85 9.29 15.54 -0.30
CA THR A 85 9.16 16.78 -1.09
C THR A 85 10.30 17.78 -0.87
N LYS A 86 11.28 17.43 -0.02
CA LYS A 86 12.56 18.12 0.15
C LYS A 86 13.66 17.32 -0.51
#